data_AF-A0A1I0S817-F1
#
_entry.id   AF-A0A1I0S817-F1
#
_cell.length_a   1.000
_cell.length_b   1.000
_cell.length_c   1.000
_cell.angle_alpha   90.00
_cell.angle_beta   90.00
_cell.angle_gamma   90.00
#
_symmetry.space_group_name_H-M   'P 1'
#
loop_
_entity.id
_entity.type
_entity.pdbx_description
1 polymer ?
#
loop_
_entity_poly.entity_id
_entity_poly.type
_entity_poly.pdbx_seq_one_letter_code
_entity_poly.pdbx_strand_id
1 'polypeptide(L)'
;MNHRSWAPIFLFPLMLAACHGNSKKDNQKAVVPTGTKDSLTVEKAVDLPFLSTETYVSGIISRRLAIENALPGKTPESAVLLYRSFALYVDTALLGITANESKWLDEYVNYGYSKEKQQVMPPANVAKRIELLATAGIEPWSIGEGYTELRTQPGFYTHLFKNSLPADYKAFLQLQADEDTVLYNADAGLMISFNEVGKRTLNWEKFLDTYPNSIFAPTAKELYERYCRDYLFGEDNTMSFDDRMDLNSLVPENKKEYLSFIQLHGNTKTAALVKQFLDLLNTEKTYDELQVHMQAAIAGVYSGLVSLLPPQPEFRAEQVEALTKAVYDTVPAEVEISQGNNESMERALDSLLYFQQDNNLYCVAIFTNRGKSGGAPVSGWVDVWAFKKTGDHWQTVDHLLNAGGGGMYGNSGYFDKLIRMGSRTTGIVISGGITHMGSNVSWDDLIALTNDKLTPVMNIVTNNMYEGGNGVQKCNLNKWMLQHNGEQENDDLVIVPSSCIGSNVPLDRVTVPYKNGRYNVPAAFQDKGI
;
A
#
# COMPACT_ATOMS: atom_id res chain seq x y z
N MET A 1 43.36 -27.57 16.54
CA MET A 1 42.69 -28.70 17.18
C MET A 1 41.18 -28.55 16.97
N ASN A 2 40.62 -29.44 16.14
CA ASN A 2 39.26 -29.99 16.09
C ASN A 2 37.99 -29.11 16.19
N HIS A 3 37.30 -29.02 15.05
CA HIS A 3 35.87 -29.30 14.76
C HIS A 3 34.82 -29.20 15.88
N ARG A 4 33.65 -28.59 15.57
CA ARG A 4 32.43 -29.31 15.09
C ARG A 4 31.22 -28.39 14.87
N SER A 5 30.63 -28.54 13.69
CA SER A 5 29.30 -28.12 13.25
C SER A 5 28.20 -29.00 13.86
N TRP A 6 27.05 -28.45 14.26
CA TRP A 6 25.81 -29.20 14.47
C TRP A 6 24.59 -28.39 14.00
N ALA A 7 23.90 -28.91 12.99
CA ALA A 7 22.52 -28.60 12.64
C ALA A 7 21.60 -29.66 13.26
N PRO A 8 20.33 -29.35 13.59
CA PRO A 8 19.30 -30.36 13.74
C PRO A 8 18.29 -30.29 12.58
N ILE A 9 18.19 -31.43 11.92
CA ILE A 9 17.17 -31.87 10.98
C ILE A 9 15.86 -32.08 11.73
N PHE A 10 14.74 -31.52 11.26
CA PHE A 10 13.40 -31.97 11.66
C PHE A 10 12.78 -32.80 10.53
N LEU A 11 12.63 -34.09 10.82
CA LEU A 11 11.90 -35.09 10.03
C LEU A 11 10.38 -34.86 10.15
N PHE A 12 9.70 -34.64 9.03
CA PHE A 12 8.24 -34.79 8.91
C PHE A 12 7.92 -36.23 8.50
N PRO A 13 7.00 -36.95 9.18
CA PRO A 13 6.49 -38.21 8.68
C PRO A 13 5.34 -37.98 7.69
N LEU A 14 5.53 -38.45 6.46
CA LEU A 14 4.44 -38.73 5.51
C LEU A 14 3.56 -39.85 6.08
N MET A 15 2.25 -39.62 6.13
CA MET A 15 1.25 -40.68 6.16
C MET A 15 0.30 -40.50 4.98
N LEU A 16 0.50 -41.32 3.95
CA LEU A 16 -0.44 -41.57 2.86
C LEU A 16 -1.44 -42.64 3.32
N ALA A 17 -2.72 -42.36 3.20
CA ALA A 17 -3.76 -43.38 3.12
C ALA A 17 -4.81 -42.95 2.08
N ALA A 18 -4.76 -43.60 0.92
CA ALA A 18 -5.81 -43.57 -0.09
C ALA A 18 -6.81 -44.70 0.17
N CYS A 19 -8.11 -44.46 -0.07
CA CYS A 19 -8.98 -45.42 -0.76
C CYS A 19 -10.35 -44.81 -1.17
N HIS A 20 -10.56 -44.79 -2.49
CA HIS A 20 -11.73 -45.26 -3.26
C HIS A 20 -13.17 -44.80 -2.95
N GLY A 21 -13.76 -44.11 -3.94
CA GLY A 21 -14.91 -44.63 -4.71
C GLY A 21 -16.27 -43.98 -4.46
N ASN A 22 -16.79 -43.18 -5.42
CA ASN A 22 -17.78 -43.66 -6.39
C ASN A 22 -18.23 -42.55 -7.35
N SER A 23 -18.45 -42.96 -8.59
CA SER A 23 -18.93 -42.18 -9.73
C SER A 23 -20.46 -42.10 -9.78
N LYS A 24 -21.01 -40.99 -10.31
CA LYS A 24 -22.29 -40.98 -11.04
C LYS A 24 -22.40 -39.77 -11.97
N LYS A 25 -22.72 -40.07 -13.23
CA LYS A 25 -23.12 -39.17 -14.33
C LYS A 25 -24.57 -38.69 -14.10
N ASP A 26 -24.92 -37.47 -14.54
CA ASP A 26 -25.77 -37.32 -15.74
C ASP A 26 -26.11 -35.87 -16.15
N ASN A 27 -26.09 -35.71 -17.48
CA ASN A 27 -26.93 -34.90 -18.37
C ASN A 27 -26.87 -33.36 -18.41
N GLN A 28 -26.25 -32.90 -19.51
CA GLN A 28 -26.53 -31.66 -20.21
C GLN A 28 -27.97 -31.63 -20.76
N LYS A 29 -28.63 -30.46 -20.66
CA LYS A 29 -29.60 -29.98 -21.65
C LYS A 29 -29.27 -28.54 -22.01
N ALA A 30 -29.12 -28.30 -23.30
CA ALA A 30 -28.94 -26.98 -23.90
C ALA A 30 -30.29 -26.27 -24.09
N VAL A 31 -30.34 -24.96 -23.81
CA VAL A 31 -31.32 -24.01 -24.35
C VAL A 31 -30.61 -22.67 -24.60
N VAL A 32 -30.86 -22.08 -25.78
CA VAL A 32 -30.36 -20.78 -26.30
C VAL A 32 -31.60 -19.93 -26.63
N PRO A 33 -31.52 -18.61 -26.87
CA PRO A 33 -31.37 -17.49 -25.93
C PRO A 33 -32.59 -16.52 -25.99
N THR A 34 -32.72 -15.59 -25.04
CA THR A 34 -33.49 -14.35 -25.26
C THR A 34 -32.90 -13.26 -24.38
N GLY A 35 -32.39 -12.20 -25.01
CA GLY A 35 -31.61 -11.16 -24.33
C GLY A 35 -32.45 -10.02 -23.78
N THR A 36 -31.91 -9.34 -22.76
CA THR A 36 -31.81 -7.87 -22.69
C THR A 36 -30.94 -7.42 -21.50
N LYS A 37 -29.98 -6.54 -21.83
CA LYS A 37 -29.43 -5.38 -21.11
C LYS A 37 -28.78 -5.50 -19.73
N ASP A 38 -27.52 -5.05 -19.73
CA ASP A 38 -26.77 -4.34 -18.69
C ASP A 38 -26.69 -4.98 -17.31
N SER A 39 -25.73 -5.90 -17.22
CA SER A 39 -25.04 -6.19 -15.97
C SER A 39 -23.56 -5.93 -16.23
N LEU A 40 -22.98 -5.00 -15.48
CA LEU A 40 -21.55 -4.95 -15.20
C LEU A 40 -21.18 -6.25 -14.48
N THR A 41 -21.05 -7.35 -15.20
CA THR A 41 -20.39 -8.55 -14.69
C THR A 41 -18.91 -8.25 -14.70
N VAL A 42 -18.40 -7.92 -13.52
CA VAL A 42 -17.00 -8.02 -13.14
C VAL A 42 -16.42 -9.29 -13.78
N GLU A 43 -15.45 -9.11 -14.65
CA GLU A 43 -14.73 -10.21 -15.28
C GLU A 43 -14.17 -11.11 -14.18
N LYS A 44 -14.46 -12.41 -14.32
CA LYS A 44 -13.83 -13.48 -13.55
C LYS A 44 -12.32 -13.31 -13.60
N ALA A 45 -11.64 -13.69 -12.51
CA ALA A 45 -10.19 -13.76 -12.47
C ALA A 45 -9.63 -14.38 -13.75
N VAL A 46 -8.62 -13.70 -14.29
CA VAL A 46 -7.97 -14.03 -15.55
C VAL A 46 -7.48 -15.47 -15.47
N ASP A 47 -8.19 -16.38 -16.14
CA ASP A 47 -7.67 -17.67 -16.54
C ASP A 47 -6.53 -17.33 -17.52
N LEU A 48 -5.31 -17.16 -17.01
CA LEU A 48 -4.14 -16.86 -17.84
C LEU A 48 -4.02 -18.04 -18.81
N PRO A 49 -4.29 -17.88 -20.12
CA PRO A 49 -4.01 -18.97 -21.04
C PRO A 49 -2.52 -19.25 -20.93
N PHE A 50 -2.14 -20.50 -20.64
CA PHE A 50 -0.73 -20.88 -20.62
C PHE A 50 -0.18 -20.79 -22.05
N LEU A 51 0.33 -19.61 -22.42
CA LEU A 51 0.89 -19.31 -23.74
C LEU A 51 2.42 -19.39 -23.67
N SER A 52 3.05 -19.71 -24.80
CA SER A 52 4.50 -19.65 -24.89
C SER A 52 5.00 -18.20 -24.83
N THR A 53 6.24 -17.99 -24.42
CA THR A 53 6.90 -16.67 -24.42
C THR A 53 6.81 -15.99 -25.80
N GLU A 54 7.01 -16.73 -26.89
CA GLU A 54 6.93 -16.20 -28.25
C GLU A 54 5.52 -15.66 -28.56
N THR A 55 4.49 -16.32 -28.05
CA THR A 55 3.10 -15.91 -28.24
C THR A 55 2.80 -14.63 -27.46
N TYR A 56 3.27 -14.53 -26.21
CA TYR A 56 3.15 -13.30 -25.43
C TYR A 56 3.90 -12.13 -26.08
N VAL A 57 5.16 -12.34 -26.49
CA VAL A 57 5.98 -11.35 -27.19
C VAL A 57 5.28 -10.86 -28.47
N SER A 58 4.78 -11.78 -29.29
CA SER A 58 4.03 -11.45 -30.51
C SER A 58 2.74 -10.68 -30.22
N GLY A 59 2.06 -11.03 -29.13
CA GLY A 59 0.85 -10.35 -28.66
C GLY A 59 1.09 -8.91 -28.21
N ILE A 60 2.21 -8.64 -27.54
CA ILE A 60 2.63 -7.28 -27.16
C ILE A 60 2.94 -6.45 -28.40
N ILE A 61 3.76 -6.99 -29.32
CA ILE A 61 4.16 -6.31 -30.56
C ILE A 61 2.94 -5.95 -31.41
N SER A 62 2.04 -6.91 -31.63
CA SER A 62 0.84 -6.69 -32.45
C SER A 62 -0.10 -5.64 -31.86
N ARG A 63 -0.29 -5.62 -30.54
CA ARG A 63 -1.09 -4.59 -29.85
C ARG A 63 -0.47 -3.22 -29.91
N ARG A 64 0.86 -3.11 -29.73
CA ARG A 64 1.58 -1.85 -29.90
C ARG A 64 1.31 -1.27 -31.28
N LEU A 65 1.51 -2.07 -32.34
CA LEU A 65 1.26 -1.64 -33.71
C LEU A 65 -0.22 -1.25 -33.95
N ALA A 66 -1.17 -1.99 -33.39
CA ALA A 66 -2.59 -1.66 -33.49
C ALA A 66 -2.92 -0.32 -32.81
N ILE A 67 -2.33 -0.05 -31.65
CA ILE A 67 -2.49 1.21 -30.91
C ILE A 67 -1.85 2.37 -31.66
N GLU A 68 -0.61 2.22 -32.17
CA GLU A 68 0.06 3.25 -32.97
C GLU A 68 -0.80 3.70 -34.15
N ASN A 69 -1.43 2.75 -34.85
CA ASN A 69 -2.34 3.05 -35.95
C ASN A 69 -3.66 3.67 -35.51
N ALA A 70 -4.14 3.35 -34.30
CA ALA A 70 -5.41 3.83 -33.78
C ALA A 70 -5.32 5.22 -33.13
N LEU A 71 -4.17 5.61 -32.56
CA LEU A 71 -4.01 6.85 -31.81
C LEU A 71 -4.28 8.15 -32.59
N PRO A 72 -3.91 8.29 -33.89
CA PRO A 72 -4.16 9.53 -34.63
C PRO A 72 -5.63 9.96 -34.60
N GLY A 73 -5.90 11.18 -34.14
CA GLY A 73 -7.25 11.75 -34.06
C GLY A 73 -8.12 11.25 -32.91
N LYS A 74 -7.61 10.41 -32.01
CA LYS A 74 -8.34 10.00 -30.79
C LYS A 74 -8.36 11.11 -29.73
N THR A 75 -9.45 11.14 -28.95
CA THR A 75 -9.55 12.01 -27.78
C THR A 75 -8.66 11.48 -26.64
N PRO A 76 -8.27 12.35 -25.68
CA PRO A 76 -7.51 11.91 -24.50
C PRO A 76 -8.18 10.78 -23.73
N GLU A 77 -9.51 10.80 -23.58
CA GLU A 77 -10.28 9.75 -22.90
C GLU A 77 -10.18 8.41 -23.63
N SER A 78 -10.27 8.44 -24.97
CA SER A 78 -10.10 7.25 -25.80
C SER A 78 -8.66 6.71 -25.73
N ALA A 79 -7.66 7.58 -25.64
CA ALA A 79 -6.27 7.20 -25.48
C ALA A 79 -6.01 6.55 -24.11
N VAL A 80 -6.64 7.05 -23.04
CA VAL A 80 -6.59 6.46 -21.70
C VAL A 80 -7.15 5.04 -21.69
N LEU A 81 -8.27 4.78 -22.37
CA LEU A 81 -8.83 3.43 -22.46
C LEU A 81 -7.89 2.46 -23.16
N LEU A 82 -7.23 2.90 -24.25
CA LEU A 82 -6.21 2.10 -24.93
C LEU A 82 -4.98 1.85 -24.03
N TYR A 83 -4.52 2.87 -23.31
CA TYR A 83 -3.41 2.74 -22.36
C TYR A 83 -3.72 1.73 -21.27
N ARG A 84 -4.86 1.85 -20.57
CA ARG A 84 -5.21 0.93 -19.48
C ARG A 84 -5.36 -0.51 -19.98
N SER A 85 -6.06 -0.70 -21.10
CA SER A 85 -6.21 -2.03 -21.71
C SER A 85 -4.87 -2.64 -22.11
N PHE A 86 -3.96 -1.84 -22.66
CA PHE A 86 -2.64 -2.32 -23.05
C PHE A 86 -1.76 -2.62 -21.84
N ALA A 87 -1.71 -1.73 -20.85
CA ALA A 87 -0.92 -1.92 -19.63
C ALA A 87 -1.35 -3.20 -18.88
N LEU A 88 -2.66 -3.44 -18.76
CA LEU A 88 -3.20 -4.70 -18.22
C LEU A 88 -2.73 -5.93 -18.97
N TYR A 89 -2.76 -5.88 -20.31
CA TYR A 89 -2.28 -6.97 -21.15
C TYR A 89 -0.77 -7.19 -20.99
N VAL A 90 0.02 -6.12 -20.90
CA VAL A 90 1.48 -6.22 -20.71
C VAL A 90 1.81 -6.81 -19.35
N ASP A 91 1.16 -6.38 -18.27
CA ASP A 91 1.36 -6.95 -16.93
C ASP A 91 1.01 -8.44 -16.89
N THR A 92 -0.09 -8.82 -17.56
CA THR A 92 -0.52 -10.22 -17.74
C THR A 92 0.54 -11.03 -18.50
N ALA A 93 1.04 -10.48 -19.61
CA ALA A 93 2.04 -11.13 -20.44
C ALA A 93 3.39 -11.26 -19.71
N LEU A 94 3.80 -10.25 -18.93
CA LEU A 94 5.02 -10.29 -18.13
C LEU A 94 4.97 -11.41 -17.10
N LEU A 95 3.86 -11.60 -16.38
CA LEU A 95 3.72 -12.75 -15.47
C LEU A 95 3.87 -14.09 -16.19
N GLY A 96 3.19 -14.25 -17.33
CA GLY A 96 3.28 -15.47 -18.12
C GLY A 96 4.68 -15.74 -18.68
N ILE A 97 5.37 -14.70 -19.15
CA ILE A 97 6.76 -14.80 -19.60
C ILE A 97 7.68 -15.13 -18.43
N THR A 98 7.57 -14.43 -17.30
CA THR A 98 8.37 -14.71 -16.10
C THR A 98 8.22 -16.16 -15.64
N ALA A 99 7.00 -16.70 -15.66
CA ALA A 99 6.77 -18.12 -15.35
C ALA A 99 7.51 -19.06 -16.33
N ASN A 100 7.42 -18.78 -17.63
CA ASN A 100 8.08 -19.57 -18.68
C ASN A 100 9.61 -19.47 -18.64
N GLU A 101 10.14 -18.31 -18.28
CA GLU A 101 11.57 -17.98 -18.31
C GLU A 101 12.27 -18.12 -16.94
N SER A 102 11.52 -18.50 -15.89
CA SER A 102 11.95 -18.58 -14.49
C SER A 102 13.33 -19.23 -14.29
N LYS A 103 13.57 -20.36 -14.97
CA LYS A 103 14.82 -21.11 -14.82
C LYS A 103 16.09 -20.27 -15.06
N TRP A 104 16.14 -19.46 -16.12
CA TRP A 104 17.35 -18.66 -16.36
C TRP A 104 17.31 -17.33 -15.62
N LEU A 105 16.14 -16.82 -15.24
CA LEU A 105 16.00 -15.65 -14.38
C LEU A 105 16.64 -15.89 -13.02
N ASP A 106 16.40 -17.06 -12.41
CA ASP A 106 17.01 -17.49 -11.15
C ASP A 106 18.55 -17.59 -11.23
N GLU A 107 19.09 -17.86 -12.41
CA GLU A 107 20.53 -17.97 -12.65
C GLU A 107 21.16 -16.67 -13.16
N TYR A 108 20.36 -15.65 -13.52
CA TYR A 108 20.82 -14.50 -14.30
C TYR A 108 21.94 -13.71 -13.60
N VAL A 109 21.78 -13.51 -12.30
CA VAL A 109 22.74 -12.81 -11.43
C VAL A 109 24.11 -13.53 -11.34
N ASN A 110 24.16 -14.83 -11.66
CA ASN A 110 25.38 -15.64 -11.60
C ASN A 110 26.16 -15.62 -12.91
N TYR A 111 25.61 -15.04 -13.98
CA TYR A 111 26.32 -14.91 -15.25
C TYR A 111 27.42 -13.84 -15.17
N GLY A 112 28.51 -14.05 -15.92
CA GLY A 112 29.67 -13.17 -15.86
C GLY A 112 29.35 -11.74 -16.31
N TYR A 113 29.85 -10.73 -15.61
CA TYR A 113 29.66 -9.33 -15.97
C TYR A 113 30.84 -8.76 -16.77
N SER A 114 30.57 -8.12 -17.91
CA SER A 114 31.58 -7.40 -18.68
C SER A 114 31.67 -5.95 -18.20
N LYS A 115 32.78 -5.59 -17.54
CA LYS A 115 33.04 -4.20 -17.14
C LYS A 115 33.16 -3.24 -18.32
N GLU A 116 33.72 -3.71 -19.44
CA GLU A 116 33.91 -2.91 -20.65
C GLU A 116 32.58 -2.57 -21.31
N LYS A 117 31.67 -3.54 -21.41
CA LYS A 117 30.35 -3.37 -22.03
C LYS A 117 29.26 -2.94 -21.05
N GLN A 118 29.59 -2.88 -19.76
CA GLN A 118 28.67 -2.62 -18.65
C GLN A 118 27.39 -3.47 -18.73
N GLN A 119 27.55 -4.77 -19.02
CA GLN A 119 26.41 -5.69 -19.19
C GLN A 119 26.75 -7.10 -18.72
N VAL A 120 25.71 -7.84 -18.32
CA VAL A 120 25.79 -9.27 -18.05
C VAL A 120 26.04 -10.03 -19.36
N MET A 121 26.85 -11.09 -19.29
CA MET A 121 27.24 -11.95 -20.40
C MET A 121 26.61 -13.34 -20.22
N PRO A 122 25.32 -13.48 -20.55
CA PRO A 122 24.61 -14.75 -20.41
C PRO A 122 25.09 -15.79 -21.44
N PRO A 123 24.87 -17.09 -21.18
CA PRO A 123 25.07 -18.15 -22.18
C PRO A 123 24.31 -17.89 -23.47
N ALA A 124 24.80 -18.39 -24.61
CA ALA A 124 24.24 -18.08 -25.93
C ALA A 124 22.74 -18.44 -26.08
N ASN A 125 22.25 -19.48 -25.39
CA ASN A 125 20.83 -19.82 -25.38
C ASN A 125 20.00 -18.77 -24.64
N VAL A 126 20.48 -18.25 -23.52
CA VAL A 126 19.80 -17.20 -22.73
C VAL A 126 19.88 -15.86 -23.44
N ALA A 127 21.02 -15.52 -24.06
CA ALA A 127 21.16 -14.32 -24.89
C ALA A 127 20.07 -14.24 -25.98
N LYS A 128 19.78 -15.36 -26.66
CA LYS A 128 18.68 -15.43 -27.64
C LYS A 128 17.29 -15.22 -27.03
N ARG A 129 17.06 -15.66 -25.78
CA ARG A 129 15.79 -15.38 -25.08
C ARG A 129 15.67 -13.88 -24.80
N ILE A 130 16.73 -13.26 -24.28
CA ILE A 130 16.75 -11.82 -23.99
C ILE A 130 16.57 -11.00 -25.27
N GLU A 131 17.21 -11.38 -26.38
CA GLU A 131 17.02 -10.74 -27.68
C GLU A 131 15.55 -10.82 -28.15
N LEU A 132 14.90 -11.98 -27.98
CA LEU A 132 13.47 -12.14 -28.26
C LEU A 132 12.62 -11.20 -27.39
N LEU A 133 12.87 -11.15 -26.09
CA LEU A 133 12.14 -10.27 -25.16
C LEU A 133 12.33 -8.78 -25.51
N ALA A 134 13.54 -8.39 -25.90
CA ALA A 134 13.86 -7.04 -26.31
C ALA A 134 13.04 -6.59 -27.54
N THR A 135 12.63 -7.50 -28.44
CA THR A 135 11.73 -7.14 -29.57
C THR A 135 10.36 -6.64 -29.11
N ALA A 136 9.91 -7.09 -27.93
CA ALA A 136 8.71 -6.59 -27.27
C ALA A 136 8.99 -5.42 -26.32
N GLY A 137 10.23 -4.92 -26.22
CA GLY A 137 10.59 -3.88 -25.26
C GLY A 137 10.60 -4.38 -23.81
N ILE A 138 10.92 -5.66 -23.61
CA ILE A 138 11.06 -6.30 -22.29
C ILE A 138 12.54 -6.56 -22.03
N GLU A 139 12.98 -6.35 -20.80
CA GLU A 139 14.36 -6.59 -20.37
C GLU A 139 14.42 -7.29 -19.01
N PRO A 140 15.47 -8.09 -18.74
CA PRO A 140 15.80 -8.53 -17.39
C PRO A 140 16.31 -7.35 -16.56
N TRP A 141 15.93 -7.34 -15.29
CA TRP A 141 16.28 -6.31 -14.32
C TRP A 141 16.66 -6.95 -12.99
N SER A 142 17.95 -6.92 -12.65
CA SER A 142 18.43 -7.46 -11.38
C SER A 142 18.14 -6.47 -10.27
N ILE A 143 17.33 -6.85 -9.29
CA ILE A 143 16.82 -5.95 -8.25
C ILE A 143 17.48 -6.12 -6.87
N GLY A 144 18.49 -6.98 -6.77
CA GLY A 144 19.16 -7.32 -5.51
C GLY A 144 18.89 -8.76 -5.06
N GLU A 145 19.60 -9.22 -4.04
CA GLU A 145 19.48 -10.50 -3.33
C GLU A 145 19.53 -11.74 -4.23
N GLY A 146 20.18 -11.59 -5.38
CA GLY A 146 20.24 -12.63 -6.39
C GLY A 146 18.94 -12.81 -7.20
N TYR A 147 18.00 -11.87 -7.11
CA TYR A 147 16.74 -11.88 -7.82
C TYR A 147 16.78 -11.02 -9.09
N THR A 148 16.14 -11.51 -10.15
CA THR A 148 16.00 -10.81 -11.44
C THR A 148 14.57 -10.89 -11.92
N GLU A 149 14.00 -9.73 -12.21
CA GLU A 149 12.65 -9.60 -12.75
C GLU A 149 12.68 -9.34 -14.26
N LEU A 150 11.56 -9.56 -14.92
CA LEU A 150 11.31 -9.04 -16.26
C LEU A 150 10.43 -7.79 -16.15
N ARG A 151 10.83 -6.72 -16.83
CA ARG A 151 10.07 -5.46 -16.88
C ARG A 151 10.02 -4.90 -18.29
N THR A 152 9.16 -3.91 -18.49
CA THR A 152 9.21 -3.08 -19.70
C THR A 152 10.40 -2.10 -19.63
N GLN A 153 11.03 -1.86 -20.78
CA GLN A 153 12.09 -0.86 -20.90
C GLN A 153 11.62 0.56 -20.53
N PRO A 154 12.51 1.44 -20.05
CA PRO A 154 12.21 2.85 -19.84
C PRO A 154 11.56 3.49 -21.08
N GLY A 155 10.48 4.23 -20.86
CA GLY A 155 9.74 4.93 -21.91
C GLY A 155 8.84 4.04 -22.79
N PHE A 156 8.65 2.76 -22.45
CA PHE A 156 7.76 1.84 -23.16
C PHE A 156 6.37 2.45 -23.45
N TYR A 157 5.74 3.05 -22.44
CA TYR A 157 4.43 3.69 -22.59
C TYR A 157 4.53 5.12 -23.14
N THR A 158 5.53 5.91 -22.72
CA THR A 158 5.65 7.31 -23.15
C THR A 158 5.96 7.43 -24.63
N HIS A 159 6.74 6.52 -25.22
CA HIS A 159 6.99 6.48 -26.65
C HIS A 159 5.75 6.11 -27.48
N LEU A 160 4.87 5.26 -26.95
CA LEU A 160 3.66 4.85 -27.64
C LEU A 160 2.58 5.95 -27.56
N PHE A 161 2.35 6.49 -26.37
CA PHE A 161 1.24 7.39 -26.09
C PHE A 161 1.59 8.88 -26.11
N LYS A 162 2.87 9.25 -26.27
CA LYS A 162 3.47 10.60 -26.40
C LYS A 162 2.54 11.76 -26.02
N ASN A 163 1.76 12.24 -27.00
CA ASN A 163 0.92 13.43 -26.87
C ASN A 163 -0.58 13.14 -26.77
N SER A 164 -0.97 11.87 -26.83
CA SER A 164 -2.37 11.46 -26.90
C SER A 164 -3.02 11.37 -25.51
N LEU A 165 -2.23 11.22 -24.45
CA LEU A 165 -2.75 11.12 -23.08
C LEU A 165 -2.99 12.50 -22.43
N PRO A 166 -3.91 12.57 -21.44
CA PRO A 166 -4.06 13.72 -20.55
C PRO A 166 -2.74 14.15 -19.87
N ALA A 167 -2.68 15.39 -19.41
CA ALA A 167 -1.46 15.98 -18.87
C ALA A 167 -0.93 15.25 -17.62
N ASP A 168 -1.81 14.81 -16.73
CA ASP A 168 -1.46 14.06 -15.53
C ASP A 168 -0.90 12.66 -15.87
N TYR A 169 -1.53 11.94 -16.80
CA TYR A 169 -1.01 10.67 -17.33
C TYR A 169 0.38 10.80 -17.92
N LYS A 170 0.61 11.82 -18.75
CA LYS A 170 1.93 12.07 -19.36
C LYS A 170 2.97 12.38 -18.29
N ALA A 171 2.64 13.24 -17.33
CA ALA A 171 3.56 13.59 -16.26
C ALA A 171 3.92 12.36 -15.40
N PHE A 172 2.93 11.57 -14.99
CA PHE A 172 3.16 10.36 -14.19
C PHE A 172 4.04 9.33 -14.91
N LEU A 173 3.68 9.00 -16.17
CA LEU A 173 4.43 8.01 -16.95
C LEU A 173 5.83 8.49 -17.31
N GLN A 174 6.02 9.80 -17.50
CA GLN A 174 7.35 10.35 -17.74
C GLN A 174 8.23 10.24 -16.49
N LEU A 175 7.69 10.54 -15.30
CA LEU A 175 8.43 10.36 -14.06
C LEU A 175 8.86 8.91 -13.86
N GLN A 176 7.96 7.94 -14.07
CA GLN A 176 8.33 6.52 -14.01
C GLN A 176 9.40 6.17 -15.05
N ALA A 177 9.22 6.60 -16.31
CA ALA A 177 10.20 6.32 -17.36
C ALA A 177 11.59 6.89 -17.07
N ASP A 178 11.67 8.10 -16.51
CA ASP A 178 12.94 8.74 -16.15
C ASP A 178 13.61 8.00 -14.97
N GLU A 179 12.82 7.61 -13.98
CA GLU A 179 13.28 6.92 -12.78
C GLU A 179 13.68 5.45 -13.01
N ASP A 180 13.00 4.77 -13.94
CA ASP A 180 13.25 3.36 -14.29
C ASP A 180 14.56 3.16 -15.05
N THR A 181 15.28 4.23 -15.42
CA THR A 181 16.60 4.16 -16.06
C THR A 181 17.70 3.64 -15.13
N VAL A 182 17.48 3.73 -13.81
CA VAL A 182 18.44 3.30 -12.79
C VAL A 182 17.72 2.72 -11.59
N LEU A 183 18.23 1.62 -11.07
CA LEU A 183 17.72 1.02 -9.85
C LEU A 183 18.02 1.97 -8.69
N TYR A 184 17.01 2.38 -7.93
CA TYR A 184 17.21 3.37 -6.86
C TYR A 184 17.58 2.72 -5.52
N ASN A 185 17.10 1.50 -5.26
CA ASN A 185 17.45 0.72 -4.09
C ASN A 185 17.60 -0.78 -4.44
N ALA A 186 18.51 -1.46 -3.73
CA ALA A 186 18.75 -2.90 -3.80
C ALA A 186 19.38 -3.33 -2.48
N ASP A 187 19.08 -4.54 -2.00
CA ASP A 187 19.65 -5.11 -0.77
C ASP A 187 19.53 -4.15 0.43
N ALA A 188 18.37 -3.52 0.62
CA ALA A 188 18.15 -2.48 1.63
C ALA A 188 19.22 -1.36 1.61
N GLY A 189 19.72 -0.99 0.43
CA GLY A 189 20.69 0.08 0.22
C GLY A 189 20.29 0.96 -0.96
N LEU A 190 20.57 2.26 -0.87
CA LEU A 190 20.41 3.22 -1.95
C LEU A 190 21.50 3.00 -3.01
N MET A 191 21.05 2.81 -4.25
CA MET A 191 21.90 2.62 -5.43
C MET A 191 22.13 3.92 -6.21
N ILE A 192 21.50 5.00 -5.76
CA ILE A 192 21.68 6.37 -6.25
C ILE A 192 22.09 7.29 -5.08
N SER A 193 22.63 8.47 -5.39
CA SER A 193 23.02 9.42 -4.34
C SER A 193 21.81 10.00 -3.62
N PHE A 194 21.99 10.46 -2.37
CA PHE A 194 20.96 11.21 -1.63
C PHE A 194 20.43 12.40 -2.44
N ASN A 195 21.28 13.11 -3.19
CA ASN A 195 20.84 14.19 -4.07
C ASN A 195 19.84 13.73 -5.14
N GLU A 196 20.04 12.56 -5.73
CA GLU A 196 19.11 11.98 -6.70
C GLU A 196 17.80 11.53 -6.03
N VAL A 197 17.85 10.98 -4.81
CA VAL A 197 16.63 10.68 -4.03
C VAL A 197 15.85 11.98 -3.77
N GLY A 198 16.52 13.05 -3.32
CA GLY A 198 15.90 14.36 -3.11
C GLY A 198 15.25 14.94 -4.37
N LYS A 199 15.87 14.75 -5.56
CA LYS A 199 15.27 15.14 -6.85
C LYS A 199 14.00 14.34 -7.16
N ARG A 200 14.01 13.03 -6.93
CA ARG A 200 12.81 12.19 -7.08
C ARG A 200 11.70 12.66 -6.15
N THR A 201 12.01 12.95 -4.89
CA THR A 201 11.05 13.52 -3.94
C THR A 201 10.41 14.82 -4.46
N LEU A 202 11.20 15.75 -4.99
CA LEU A 202 10.69 17.01 -5.57
C LEU A 202 9.82 16.79 -6.81
N ASN A 203 10.17 15.81 -7.65
CA ASN A 203 9.39 15.47 -8.83
C ASN A 203 7.99 14.97 -8.44
N TRP A 204 7.90 14.09 -7.44
CA TRP A 204 6.62 13.60 -6.93
C TRP A 204 5.84 14.68 -6.17
N GLU A 205 6.52 15.57 -5.42
CA GLU A 205 5.88 16.76 -4.82
C GLU A 205 5.21 17.61 -5.91
N LYS A 206 5.96 17.94 -6.96
CA LYS A 206 5.47 18.75 -8.07
C LYS A 206 4.29 18.09 -8.79
N PHE A 207 4.33 16.77 -8.97
CA PHE A 207 3.22 16.01 -9.56
C PHE A 207 1.95 16.16 -8.71
N LEU A 208 2.05 15.94 -7.40
CA LEU A 208 0.91 16.02 -6.48
C LEU A 208 0.35 17.45 -6.39
N ASP A 209 1.20 18.47 -6.43
CA ASP A 209 0.77 19.87 -6.45
C ASP A 209 0.08 20.28 -7.76
N THR A 210 0.57 19.75 -8.88
CA THR A 210 0.04 20.10 -10.20
C THR A 210 -1.23 19.31 -10.52
N TYR A 211 -1.31 18.05 -10.07
CA TYR A 211 -2.38 17.12 -10.41
C TYR A 211 -2.98 16.41 -9.18
N PRO A 212 -3.49 17.16 -8.18
CA PRO A 212 -4.06 16.57 -6.96
C PRO A 212 -5.28 15.69 -7.23
N ASN A 213 -5.93 15.89 -8.38
CA ASN A 213 -7.12 15.14 -8.81
C ASN A 213 -6.79 13.96 -9.74
N SER A 214 -5.51 13.70 -10.00
CA SER A 214 -5.11 12.59 -10.87
C SER A 214 -5.57 11.25 -10.29
N ILE A 215 -5.91 10.31 -11.16
CA ILE A 215 -6.11 8.92 -10.77
C ILE A 215 -4.84 8.30 -10.14
N PHE A 216 -3.67 8.84 -10.46
CA PHE A 216 -2.39 8.39 -9.91
C PHE A 216 -2.02 9.05 -8.58
N ALA A 217 -2.80 10.01 -8.08
CA ALA A 217 -2.47 10.75 -6.85
C ALA A 217 -2.20 9.84 -5.64
N PRO A 218 -2.98 8.76 -5.37
CA PRO A 218 -2.66 7.84 -4.28
C PRO A 218 -1.30 7.17 -4.43
N THR A 219 -0.97 6.66 -5.63
CA THR A 219 0.34 6.03 -5.90
C THR A 219 1.48 7.04 -5.85
N ALA A 220 1.30 8.24 -6.43
CA ALA A 220 2.30 9.30 -6.37
C ALA A 220 2.59 9.76 -4.93
N LYS A 221 1.57 9.74 -4.06
CA LYS A 221 1.72 10.03 -2.64
C LYS A 221 2.55 8.97 -1.93
N GLU A 222 2.27 7.68 -2.14
CA GLU A 222 3.10 6.60 -1.57
C GLU A 222 4.57 6.71 -2.01
N LEU A 223 4.81 7.03 -3.29
CA LEU A 223 6.16 7.25 -3.83
C LEU A 223 6.83 8.46 -3.16
N TYR A 224 6.11 9.58 -3.04
CA TYR A 224 6.60 10.77 -2.35
C TYR A 224 6.97 10.49 -0.89
N GLU A 225 6.10 9.81 -0.14
CA GLU A 225 6.31 9.49 1.27
C GLU A 225 7.51 8.55 1.47
N ARG A 226 7.62 7.52 0.61
CA ARG A 226 8.78 6.62 0.58
C ARG A 226 10.07 7.39 0.31
N TYR A 227 10.13 8.17 -0.76
CA TYR A 227 11.34 8.93 -1.10
C TYR A 227 11.69 9.99 -0.05
N CYS A 228 10.70 10.60 0.62
CA CYS A 228 10.98 11.47 1.77
C CYS A 228 11.69 10.71 2.89
N ARG A 229 11.19 9.53 3.27
CA ARG A 229 11.80 8.73 4.33
C ARG A 229 13.21 8.29 3.94
N ASP A 230 13.37 7.74 2.74
CA ASP A 230 14.65 7.22 2.28
C ASP A 230 15.66 8.37 2.09
N TYR A 231 15.21 9.58 1.72
CA TYR A 231 16.08 10.77 1.64
C TYR A 231 16.55 11.26 3.02
N LEU A 232 15.71 11.19 4.05
CA LEU A 232 16.05 11.69 5.39
C LEU A 232 16.80 10.67 6.25
N PHE A 233 16.51 9.38 6.08
CA PHE A 233 17.02 8.32 6.93
C PHE A 233 17.97 7.36 6.21
N GLY A 234 17.94 7.33 4.87
CA GLY A 234 18.59 6.29 4.09
C GLY A 234 17.86 4.95 4.23
N GLU A 235 18.46 3.92 3.64
CA GLU A 235 18.08 2.52 3.82
C GLU A 235 19.06 1.82 4.78
N ASP A 236 18.77 0.61 5.26
CA ASP A 236 19.58 -0.09 6.28
C ASP A 236 21.08 -0.18 5.97
N ASN A 237 21.45 -0.40 4.71
CA ASN A 237 22.84 -0.52 4.25
C ASN A 237 23.44 0.81 3.76
N THR A 238 22.67 1.90 3.76
CA THR A 238 23.07 3.24 3.31
C THR A 238 22.44 4.32 4.18
N MET A 239 22.54 4.11 5.50
CA MET A 239 21.86 4.97 6.46
C MET A 239 22.40 6.40 6.41
N SER A 240 21.56 7.35 6.84
CA SER A 240 21.98 8.74 6.96
C SER A 240 22.91 9.02 8.14
N PHE A 241 23.06 8.04 9.05
CA PHE A 241 23.80 8.11 10.30
C PHE A 241 24.87 7.01 10.33
N ASP A 242 26.05 7.28 10.89
CA ASP A 242 27.07 6.25 11.12
C ASP A 242 26.67 5.30 12.27
N ASP A 243 25.92 5.80 13.25
CA ASP A 243 25.40 5.03 14.39
C ASP A 243 23.94 5.43 14.69
N ARG A 244 22.99 4.50 14.53
CA ARG A 244 21.57 4.73 14.84
C ARG A 244 21.32 5.11 16.31
N MET A 245 22.26 4.81 17.21
CA MET A 245 22.12 5.13 18.63
C MET A 245 22.63 6.53 18.98
N ASP A 246 23.27 7.23 18.04
CA ASP A 246 23.75 8.61 18.23
C ASP A 246 23.27 9.51 17.10
N LEU A 247 22.28 10.37 17.39
CA LEU A 247 21.77 11.35 16.42
C LEU A 247 22.83 12.37 15.96
N ASN A 248 23.94 12.53 16.70
CA ASN A 248 25.05 13.37 16.27
C ASN A 248 25.91 12.72 15.19
N SER A 249 25.72 11.44 14.92
CA SER A 249 26.44 10.67 13.90
C SER A 249 25.89 10.87 12.49
N LEU A 250 25.02 11.88 12.27
CA LEU A 250 24.56 12.23 10.92
C LEU A 250 25.77 12.47 10.01
N VAL A 251 25.84 11.69 8.93
CA VAL A 251 26.96 11.69 7.99
C VAL A 251 27.17 13.10 7.43
N PRO A 252 28.38 13.68 7.52
CA PRO A 252 28.65 15.07 7.12
C PRO A 252 28.25 15.40 5.68
N GLU A 253 28.43 14.47 4.76
CA GLU A 253 28.05 14.59 3.36
C GLU A 253 26.53 14.74 3.20
N ASN A 254 25.74 13.94 3.92
CA ASN A 254 24.28 14.02 3.92
C ASN A 254 23.79 15.32 4.55
N LYS A 255 24.41 15.74 5.67
CA LYS A 255 24.12 17.05 6.28
C LYS A 255 24.36 18.21 5.31
N LYS A 256 25.49 18.17 4.58
CA LYS A 256 25.81 19.18 3.57
C LYS A 256 24.79 19.19 2.44
N GLU A 257 24.36 18.02 1.97
CA GLU A 257 23.31 17.87 0.97
C GLU A 257 21.98 18.47 1.47
N TYR A 258 21.55 18.18 2.70
CA TYR A 258 20.33 18.75 3.27
C TYR A 258 20.36 20.28 3.37
N LEU A 259 21.49 20.85 3.80
CA LEU A 259 21.65 22.30 3.87
C LEU A 259 21.61 22.94 2.47
N SER A 260 22.25 22.30 1.48
CA SER A 260 22.20 22.71 0.08
C SER A 260 20.77 22.63 -0.48
N PHE A 261 20.06 21.53 -0.19
CA PHE A 261 18.68 21.32 -0.60
C PHE A 261 17.75 22.41 -0.07
N ILE A 262 17.83 22.74 1.23
CA ILE A 262 17.06 23.84 1.83
C ILE A 262 17.40 25.17 1.15
N GLN A 263 18.67 25.43 0.85
CA GLN A 263 19.08 26.67 0.19
C GLN A 263 18.51 26.79 -1.24
N LEU A 264 18.50 25.71 -2.00
CA LEU A 264 18.05 25.70 -3.40
C LEU A 264 16.53 25.58 -3.55
N HIS A 265 15.86 24.90 -2.62
CA HIS A 265 14.45 24.50 -2.71
C HIS A 265 13.61 24.95 -1.51
N GLY A 266 14.06 25.98 -0.78
CA GLY A 266 13.46 26.41 0.50
C GLY A 266 11.98 26.80 0.47
N ASN A 267 11.35 26.93 -0.70
CA ASN A 267 9.92 27.17 -0.87
C ASN A 267 9.08 25.90 -1.08
N THR A 268 9.69 24.71 -1.07
CA THR A 268 9.03 23.42 -1.27
C THR A 268 8.59 22.80 0.06
N LYS A 269 7.60 21.92 0.03
CA LYS A 269 7.14 21.19 1.24
C LYS A 269 8.22 20.24 1.74
N THR A 270 8.96 19.63 0.82
CA THR A 270 10.10 18.75 1.14
C THR A 270 11.20 19.52 1.83
N ALA A 271 11.54 20.75 1.40
CA ALA A 271 12.55 21.53 2.10
C ALA A 271 12.11 21.91 3.52
N ALA A 272 10.81 22.12 3.76
CA ALA A 272 10.27 22.29 5.10
C ALA A 272 10.45 21.02 5.96
N LEU A 273 10.21 19.82 5.40
CA LEU A 273 10.48 18.55 6.08
C LEU A 273 11.97 18.37 6.40
N VAL A 274 12.86 18.67 5.46
CA VAL A 274 14.32 18.57 5.66
C VAL A 274 14.78 19.53 6.75
N LYS A 275 14.25 20.75 6.77
CA LYS A 275 14.52 21.72 7.84
C LYS A 275 14.04 21.19 9.19
N GLN A 276 12.81 20.68 9.24
CA GLN A 276 12.24 20.10 10.46
C GLN A 276 13.09 18.93 10.97
N PHE A 277 13.52 18.03 10.08
CA PHE A 277 14.42 16.93 10.43
C PHE A 277 15.71 17.44 11.08
N LEU A 278 16.39 18.41 10.47
CA LEU A 278 17.62 18.99 11.03
C LEU A 278 17.40 19.69 12.38
N ASP A 279 16.26 20.37 12.55
CA ASP A 279 15.90 21.02 13.81
C ASP A 279 15.69 19.95 14.91
N LEU A 280 14.99 18.85 14.59
CA LEU A 280 14.67 17.76 15.50
C LEU A 280 15.89 16.95 15.97
N LEU A 281 16.97 16.90 15.19
CA LEU A 281 18.24 16.31 15.63
C LEU A 281 18.79 16.94 16.92
N ASN A 282 18.41 18.19 17.23
CA ASN A 282 18.84 18.89 18.43
C ASN A 282 17.86 18.73 19.61
N THR A 283 16.66 18.18 19.39
CA THR A 283 15.59 18.12 20.40
C THR A 283 15.16 16.71 20.76
N GLU A 284 15.15 15.79 19.80
CA GLU A 284 14.78 14.38 20.04
C GLU A 284 15.96 13.62 20.66
N LYS A 285 15.66 12.55 21.40
CA LYS A 285 16.69 11.79 22.14
C LYS A 285 17.11 10.53 21.43
N THR A 286 16.22 9.91 20.66
CA THR A 286 16.47 8.63 19.99
C THR A 286 16.11 8.68 18.51
N TYR A 287 16.69 7.77 17.73
CA TYR A 287 16.35 7.58 16.32
C TYR A 287 14.88 7.21 16.13
N ASP A 288 14.34 6.35 16.98
CA ASP A 288 12.94 5.92 16.90
C ASP A 288 11.97 7.09 17.13
N GLU A 289 12.25 7.96 18.11
CA GLU A 289 11.46 9.19 18.36
C GLU A 289 11.48 10.11 17.14
N LEU A 290 12.67 10.35 16.57
CA LEU A 290 12.84 11.16 15.36
C LEU A 290 12.10 10.55 14.16
N GLN A 291 12.18 9.24 13.97
CA GLN A 291 11.55 8.53 12.88
C GLN A 291 10.01 8.62 12.97
N VAL A 292 9.44 8.40 14.16
CA VAL A 292 8.00 8.52 14.39
C VAL A 292 7.52 9.95 14.09
N HIS A 293 8.25 10.97 14.58
CA HIS A 293 7.91 12.37 14.32
C HIS A 293 7.95 12.68 12.82
N MET A 294 9.04 12.33 12.14
CA MET A 294 9.17 12.60 10.71
C MET A 294 8.19 11.80 9.87
N GLN A 295 7.86 10.56 10.24
CA GLN A 295 6.84 9.78 9.53
C GLN A 295 5.46 10.47 9.60
N ALA A 296 5.09 11.00 10.76
CA ALA A 296 3.86 11.79 10.90
C ALA A 296 3.93 13.10 10.08
N ALA A 297 5.08 13.78 10.06
CA ALA A 297 5.26 15.01 9.28
C ALA A 297 5.15 14.75 7.77
N ILE A 298 5.82 13.70 7.27
CA ILE A 298 5.84 13.28 5.86
C ILE A 298 4.42 12.93 5.40
N ALA A 299 3.74 12.04 6.12
CA ALA A 299 2.37 11.68 5.78
C ALA A 299 1.43 12.89 5.89
N GLY A 300 1.71 13.84 6.77
CA GLY A 300 0.93 15.08 6.92
C GLY A 300 0.88 15.98 5.69
N VAL A 301 1.86 15.89 4.79
CA VAL A 301 1.99 16.80 3.63
C VAL A 301 0.79 16.73 2.67
N TYR A 302 0.34 15.51 2.34
CA TYR A 302 -0.74 15.27 1.37
C TYR A 302 -1.92 14.44 1.91
N SER A 303 -1.87 13.99 3.17
CA SER A 303 -2.99 13.24 3.78
C SER A 303 -3.99 14.11 4.52
N GLY A 304 -3.68 15.39 4.70
CA GLY A 304 -4.34 16.20 5.73
C GLY A 304 -4.25 15.53 7.09
N LEU A 305 -3.11 14.93 7.49
CA LEU A 305 -3.05 14.29 8.81
C LEU A 305 -3.37 15.28 9.93
N VAL A 306 -3.88 14.73 11.03
CA VAL A 306 -4.04 15.49 12.26
C VAL A 306 -2.68 15.63 12.93
N SER A 307 -2.32 16.86 13.28
CA SER A 307 -1.09 17.15 14.02
C SER A 307 -1.25 16.63 15.44
N LEU A 308 -0.43 15.65 15.82
CA LEU A 308 -0.42 15.12 17.17
C LEU A 308 0.32 16.08 18.11
N LEU A 309 -0.17 16.14 19.34
CA LEU A 309 0.47 16.85 20.44
C LEU A 309 1.27 15.87 21.29
N PRO A 310 2.29 16.34 22.03
CA PRO A 310 3.00 15.53 23.00
C PRO A 310 2.05 14.91 24.05
N PRO A 311 2.43 13.77 24.66
CA PRO A 311 1.67 13.17 25.75
C PRO A 311 1.39 14.16 26.88
N GLN A 312 0.14 14.22 27.33
CA GLN A 312 -0.28 15.14 28.38
C GLN A 312 0.08 14.58 29.76
N PRO A 313 0.85 15.30 30.60
CA PRO A 313 1.35 14.75 31.86
C PRO A 313 0.24 14.37 32.84
N GLU A 314 -0.88 15.07 32.81
CA GLU A 314 -2.05 14.86 33.67
C GLU A 314 -3.06 13.82 33.16
N PHE A 315 -2.87 13.31 31.95
CA PHE A 315 -3.78 12.35 31.33
C PHE A 315 -2.98 11.26 30.63
N ARG A 316 -2.84 10.12 31.28
CA ARG A 316 -2.08 8.95 30.80
C ARG A 316 -2.93 7.69 30.94
N ALA A 317 -2.31 6.54 30.70
CA ALA A 317 -2.94 5.22 30.77
C ALA A 317 -3.80 5.04 32.03
N GLU A 318 -3.30 5.38 33.22
CA GLU A 318 -4.04 5.26 34.48
C GLU A 318 -5.35 6.06 34.50
N GLN A 319 -5.34 7.30 34.00
CA GLN A 319 -6.55 8.13 33.96
C GLN A 319 -7.54 7.61 32.93
N VAL A 320 -7.05 7.12 31.78
CA VAL A 320 -7.87 6.51 30.74
C VAL A 320 -8.50 5.22 31.26
N GLU A 321 -7.73 4.34 31.92
CA GLU A 321 -8.25 3.13 32.55
C GLU A 321 -9.33 3.45 33.59
N ALA A 322 -9.10 4.45 34.45
CA ALA A 322 -10.09 4.88 35.44
C ALA A 322 -11.41 5.37 34.80
N LEU A 323 -11.33 6.15 33.70
CA LEU A 323 -12.50 6.68 33.01
C LEU A 323 -13.23 5.65 32.14
N THR A 324 -12.53 4.65 31.62
CA THR A 324 -13.14 3.59 30.80
C THR A 324 -13.69 2.43 31.63
N LYS A 325 -13.20 2.24 32.87
CA LYS A 325 -13.54 1.11 33.76
C LYS A 325 -15.04 0.87 33.90
N ALA A 326 -15.84 1.91 34.14
CA ALA A 326 -17.26 1.75 34.39
C ALA A 326 -18.01 1.12 33.21
N VAL A 327 -17.57 1.38 31.98
CA VAL A 327 -18.11 0.72 30.79
C VAL A 327 -17.51 -0.67 30.63
N TYR A 328 -16.19 -0.82 30.75
CA TYR A 328 -15.54 -2.12 30.55
C TYR A 328 -15.91 -3.17 31.58
N ASP A 329 -16.28 -2.79 32.80
CA ASP A 329 -16.85 -3.69 33.81
C ASP A 329 -18.20 -4.30 33.36
N THR A 330 -18.89 -3.67 32.39
CA THR A 330 -20.14 -4.18 31.80
C THR A 330 -19.92 -5.01 30.54
N VAL A 331 -18.71 -4.99 29.96
CA VAL A 331 -18.40 -5.71 28.73
C VAL A 331 -17.94 -7.13 29.07
N PRO A 332 -18.55 -8.18 28.49
CA PRO A 332 -18.13 -9.56 28.73
C PRO A 332 -16.64 -9.78 28.44
N ALA A 333 -15.96 -10.47 29.36
CA ALA A 333 -14.58 -10.91 29.17
C ALA A 333 -14.48 -12.19 28.31
N GLU A 334 -15.60 -12.83 28.02
CA GLU A 334 -15.73 -13.97 27.12
C GLU A 334 -16.68 -13.65 25.99
N VAL A 335 -16.32 -14.04 24.77
CA VAL A 335 -17.16 -13.91 23.58
C VAL A 335 -17.33 -15.26 22.89
N GLU A 336 -18.54 -15.53 22.40
CA GLU A 336 -18.80 -16.72 21.60
C GLU A 336 -18.17 -16.56 20.21
N ILE A 337 -17.27 -17.47 19.84
CA ILE A 337 -16.57 -17.45 18.54
C ILE A 337 -17.18 -18.40 17.51
N SER A 338 -17.63 -19.59 17.94
CA SER A 338 -18.33 -20.55 17.07
C SER A 338 -18.95 -21.69 17.89
N GLN A 339 -20.18 -22.07 17.56
CA GLN A 339 -20.83 -23.31 18.02
C GLN A 339 -20.72 -23.55 19.54
N GLY A 340 -20.93 -22.53 20.37
CA GLY A 340 -20.84 -22.64 21.83
C GLY A 340 -19.43 -22.65 22.41
N ASN A 341 -18.38 -22.41 21.61
CA ASN A 341 -17.03 -22.15 22.09
C ASN A 341 -16.89 -20.67 22.43
N ASN A 342 -16.45 -20.41 23.67
CA ASN A 342 -16.11 -19.08 24.14
C ASN A 342 -14.60 -18.84 24.04
N GLU A 343 -14.21 -17.61 23.73
CA GLU A 343 -12.84 -17.13 23.81
C GLU A 343 -12.75 -16.03 24.88
N SER A 344 -11.70 -16.08 25.71
CA SER A 344 -11.44 -15.01 26.66
C SER A 344 -10.70 -13.88 25.95
N MET A 345 -11.21 -12.66 26.09
CA MET A 345 -10.64 -11.49 25.46
C MET A 345 -9.67 -10.79 26.40
N GLU A 346 -8.45 -10.57 25.92
CA GLU A 346 -7.51 -9.63 26.50
C GLU A 346 -7.71 -8.27 25.84
N ARG A 347 -8.02 -7.28 26.68
CA ARG A 347 -8.16 -5.88 26.27
C ARG A 347 -6.94 -5.11 26.72
N ALA A 348 -6.22 -4.52 25.77
CA ALA A 348 -5.03 -3.75 26.02
C ALA A 348 -5.18 -2.34 25.46
N LEU A 349 -4.80 -1.34 26.25
CA LEU A 349 -4.60 0.02 25.75
C LEU A 349 -3.41 0.00 24.80
N ASP A 350 -3.65 0.36 23.54
CA ASP A 350 -2.67 0.28 22.46
C ASP A 350 -2.06 1.65 22.17
N SER A 351 -2.91 2.66 21.96
CA SER A 351 -2.47 4.00 21.56
C SER A 351 -3.21 5.10 22.32
N LEU A 352 -2.49 6.18 22.66
CA LEU A 352 -3.04 7.43 23.21
C LEU A 352 -2.59 8.60 22.34
N LEU A 353 -3.56 9.25 21.68
CA LEU A 353 -3.30 10.25 20.65
C LEU A 353 -3.91 11.58 21.05
N TYR A 354 -3.10 12.62 21.20
CA TYR A 354 -3.55 13.95 21.62
C TYR A 354 -3.55 14.89 20.43
N PHE A 355 -4.58 15.72 20.28
CA PHE A 355 -4.66 16.67 19.17
C PHE A 355 -5.60 17.83 19.49
N GLN A 356 -5.45 18.94 18.75
CA GLN A 356 -6.41 20.03 18.80
C GLN A 356 -7.43 19.93 17.67
N GLN A 357 -8.70 20.19 17.99
CA GLN A 357 -9.77 20.37 17.02
C GLN A 357 -10.72 21.45 17.55
N ASP A 358 -11.05 22.45 16.72
CA ASP A 358 -11.94 23.56 17.09
C ASP A 358 -11.57 24.25 18.43
N ASN A 359 -10.28 24.51 18.64
CA ASN A 359 -9.71 25.06 19.90
C ASN A 359 -9.93 24.19 21.15
N ASN A 360 -10.47 22.98 21.01
CA ASN A 360 -10.55 22.00 22.07
C ASN A 360 -9.35 21.05 21.99
N LEU A 361 -8.89 20.62 23.16
CA LEU A 361 -7.86 19.61 23.29
C LEU A 361 -8.54 18.25 23.46
N TYR A 362 -8.30 17.35 22.52
CA TYR A 362 -8.82 15.98 22.51
C TYR A 362 -7.72 14.96 22.78
N CYS A 363 -8.15 13.80 23.27
CA CYS A 363 -7.38 12.58 23.33
C CYS A 363 -8.24 11.45 22.77
N VAL A 364 -7.69 10.67 21.85
CA VAL A 364 -8.28 9.40 21.42
C VAL A 364 -7.46 8.27 22.02
N ALA A 365 -8.13 7.36 22.73
CA ALA A 365 -7.54 6.12 23.20
C ALA A 365 -8.02 4.94 22.36
N ILE A 366 -7.07 4.14 21.90
CA ILE A 366 -7.30 2.95 21.10
C ILE A 366 -7.06 1.74 21.99
N PHE A 367 -8.05 0.86 22.09
CA PHE A 367 -7.90 -0.42 22.77
C PHE A 367 -7.96 -1.56 21.76
N THR A 368 -6.98 -2.46 21.81
CA THR A 368 -7.04 -3.70 21.03
C THR A 368 -7.60 -4.82 21.89
N ASN A 369 -8.53 -5.58 21.32
CA ASN A 369 -9.14 -6.74 21.94
C ASN A 369 -8.65 -7.99 21.22
N ARG A 370 -8.01 -8.92 21.92
CA ARG A 370 -7.43 -10.14 21.34
C ARG A 370 -7.85 -11.38 22.11
N GLY A 371 -8.18 -12.47 21.42
CA GLY A 371 -8.42 -13.76 22.05
C GLY A 371 -7.15 -14.33 22.70
N LYS A 372 -7.24 -14.82 23.94
CA LYS A 372 -6.09 -15.33 24.72
C LYS A 372 -5.52 -16.64 24.21
N SER A 373 -6.33 -17.48 23.57
CA SER A 373 -5.88 -18.79 23.10
C SER A 373 -4.81 -18.71 22.00
N GLY A 374 -4.70 -17.57 21.29
CA GLY A 374 -3.78 -17.37 20.18
C GLY A 374 -4.01 -18.30 18.98
N GLY A 375 -5.05 -19.13 19.02
CA GLY A 375 -5.37 -20.15 18.02
C GLY A 375 -6.52 -19.74 17.10
N ALA A 376 -6.40 -20.11 15.82
CA ALA A 376 -7.43 -19.93 14.82
C ALA A 376 -8.77 -20.63 15.17
N PRO A 377 -9.94 -19.98 15.04
CA PRO A 377 -10.14 -18.57 14.68
C PRO A 377 -10.00 -17.66 15.92
N VAL A 378 -8.90 -16.89 15.99
CA VAL A 378 -8.77 -15.81 16.98
C VAL A 378 -9.69 -14.68 16.54
N SER A 379 -10.60 -14.26 17.40
CA SER A 379 -11.38 -13.03 17.26
C SER A 379 -10.63 -11.86 17.88
N GLY A 380 -10.81 -10.69 17.29
CA GLY A 380 -10.33 -9.45 17.88
C GLY A 380 -10.96 -8.27 17.18
N TRP A 381 -10.84 -7.08 17.77
CA TRP A 381 -11.34 -5.82 17.24
C TRP A 381 -10.69 -4.66 17.97
N VAL A 382 -10.93 -3.45 17.47
CA VAL A 382 -10.51 -2.22 18.12
C VAL A 382 -11.71 -1.53 18.78
N ASP A 383 -11.55 -1.08 20.02
CA ASP A 383 -12.44 -0.09 20.63
C ASP A 383 -11.78 1.30 20.56
N VAL A 384 -12.59 2.33 20.42
CA VAL A 384 -12.13 3.72 20.32
C VAL A 384 -12.83 4.56 21.38
N TRP A 385 -12.05 5.29 22.16
CA TRP A 385 -12.55 6.25 23.14
C TRP A 385 -12.09 7.64 22.79
N ALA A 386 -12.97 8.62 22.94
CA ALA A 386 -12.65 10.03 22.79
C ALA A 386 -12.83 10.75 24.13
N PHE A 387 -11.84 11.57 24.45
CA PHE A 387 -11.81 12.41 25.64
C PHE A 387 -11.55 13.85 25.23
N LYS A 388 -12.07 14.78 26.02
CA LYS A 388 -11.86 16.22 25.83
C LYS A 388 -11.44 16.88 27.13
N LYS A 389 -10.44 17.76 27.04
CA LYS A 389 -10.06 18.62 28.16
C LYS A 389 -11.05 19.78 28.29
N THR A 390 -11.64 19.92 29.47
CA THR A 390 -12.60 20.98 29.80
C THR A 390 -12.10 21.70 31.06
N GLY A 391 -11.56 22.91 30.91
CA GLY A 391 -10.80 23.55 31.99
C GLY A 391 -9.61 22.69 32.39
N ASP A 392 -9.52 22.33 33.66
CA ASP A 392 -8.38 21.58 34.23
C ASP A 392 -8.60 20.06 34.32
N HIS A 393 -9.72 19.53 33.80
CA HIS A 393 -10.02 18.10 33.84
C HIS A 393 -10.27 17.50 32.45
N TRP A 394 -10.01 16.21 32.35
CA TRP A 394 -10.32 15.38 31.19
C TRP A 394 -11.60 14.60 31.46
N GLN A 395 -12.46 14.53 30.46
CA GLN A 395 -13.70 13.76 30.52
C GLN A 395 -13.91 12.96 29.25
N THR A 396 -14.53 11.79 29.36
CA THR A 396 -15.01 11.01 28.22
C THR A 396 -16.09 11.81 27.50
N VAL A 397 -15.94 12.00 26.19
CA VAL A 397 -16.98 12.62 25.35
C VAL A 397 -17.77 11.59 24.57
N ASP A 398 -17.13 10.52 24.10
CA ASP A 398 -17.80 9.40 23.45
C ASP A 398 -16.91 8.15 23.42
N HIS A 399 -17.51 7.01 23.09
CA HIS A 399 -16.79 5.77 22.85
C HIS A 399 -17.53 4.87 21.86
N LEU A 400 -16.78 4.05 21.13
CA LEU A 400 -17.28 2.99 20.28
C LEU A 400 -16.58 1.69 20.66
N LEU A 401 -17.36 0.74 21.16
CA LEU A 401 -16.92 -0.65 21.30
C LEU A 401 -17.09 -1.36 19.95
N ASN A 402 -16.15 -2.23 19.58
CA ASN A 402 -16.11 -2.86 18.25
C ASN A 402 -16.13 -1.81 17.12
N ALA A 403 -15.33 -0.75 17.26
CA ALA A 403 -15.34 0.40 16.38
C ALA A 403 -14.86 0.08 14.95
N GLY A 404 -14.10 -0.99 14.80
CA GLY A 404 -13.60 -1.46 13.51
C GLY A 404 -12.45 -2.44 13.68
N GLY A 405 -11.81 -2.75 12.57
CA GLY A 405 -10.82 -3.81 12.52
C GLY A 405 -11.47 -5.19 12.70
N GLY A 406 -10.66 -6.17 13.11
CA GLY A 406 -11.17 -7.47 13.52
C GLY A 406 -11.49 -8.46 12.42
N GLY A 407 -10.53 -9.34 12.16
CA GLY A 407 -10.67 -10.51 11.32
C GLY A 407 -10.48 -11.81 12.08
N MET A 408 -11.04 -12.88 11.53
CA MET A 408 -10.70 -14.24 11.94
C MET A 408 -9.21 -14.50 11.69
N TYR A 409 -8.61 -15.40 12.48
CA TYR A 409 -7.22 -15.85 12.33
C TYR A 409 -6.14 -14.86 12.75
N GLY A 410 -6.40 -14.09 13.82
CA GLY A 410 -5.32 -13.42 14.58
C GLY A 410 -5.08 -11.96 14.26
N ASN A 411 -5.91 -11.35 13.41
CA ASN A 411 -5.82 -9.92 13.13
C ASN A 411 -6.94 -9.17 13.86
N SER A 412 -6.63 -8.66 15.05
CA SER A 412 -7.56 -7.85 15.85
C SER A 412 -7.86 -6.47 15.25
N GLY A 413 -7.26 -6.14 14.11
CA GLY A 413 -7.14 -4.78 13.63
C GLY A 413 -6.16 -3.95 14.46
N TYR A 414 -5.80 -2.80 13.91
CA TYR A 414 -4.89 -1.85 14.53
C TYR A 414 -5.26 -0.42 14.11
N PHE A 415 -4.88 0.54 14.94
CA PHE A 415 -4.96 1.94 14.56
C PHE A 415 -3.91 2.25 13.49
N ASP A 416 -4.35 2.80 12.36
CA ASP A 416 -3.46 3.18 11.26
C ASP A 416 -3.06 4.65 11.39
N LYS A 417 -4.02 5.58 11.35
CA LYS A 417 -3.74 7.02 11.39
C LYS A 417 -4.94 7.89 11.77
N LEU A 418 -4.65 9.13 12.18
CA LEU A 418 -5.63 10.22 12.24
C LEU A 418 -5.55 11.08 10.98
N ILE A 419 -6.68 11.29 10.33
CA ILE A 419 -6.81 12.12 9.12
C ILE A 419 -7.79 13.25 9.36
N ARG A 420 -7.54 14.44 8.82
CA ARG A 420 -8.56 15.50 8.77
C ARG A 420 -9.60 15.09 7.75
N MET A 421 -10.86 15.35 8.09
CA MET A 421 -12.02 15.13 7.23
C MET A 421 -12.74 16.46 7.07
N GLY A 422 -12.12 17.44 6.42
CA GLY A 422 -12.58 18.83 6.44
C GLY A 422 -12.09 19.64 7.64
N SER A 423 -12.75 20.77 7.90
CA SER A 423 -12.26 21.77 8.87
C SER A 423 -12.51 21.43 10.35
N ARG A 424 -13.51 20.60 10.65
CA ARG A 424 -14.01 20.36 12.03
C ARG A 424 -14.17 18.89 12.40
N THR A 425 -13.69 18.00 11.55
CA THR A 425 -13.81 16.57 11.76
C THR A 425 -12.44 15.91 11.70
N THR A 426 -12.16 15.09 12.70
CA THR A 426 -11.01 14.17 12.72
C THR A 426 -11.50 12.78 12.41
N GLY A 427 -10.95 12.16 11.39
CA GLY A 427 -11.11 10.75 11.06
C GLY A 427 -10.09 9.88 11.78
N ILE A 428 -10.53 8.77 12.33
CA ILE A 428 -9.71 7.73 12.96
C ILE A 428 -9.78 6.52 12.04
N VAL A 429 -8.65 6.18 11.41
CA VAL A 429 -8.54 5.04 10.51
C VAL A 429 -8.11 3.82 11.31
N ILE A 430 -8.93 2.77 11.26
CA ILE A 430 -8.64 1.46 11.83
C ILE A 430 -8.51 0.48 10.67
N SER A 431 -7.38 -0.19 10.56
CA SER A 431 -7.15 -1.22 9.55
C SER A 431 -7.36 -2.59 10.16
N GLY A 432 -7.90 -3.52 9.36
CA GLY A 432 -8.10 -4.91 9.72
C GLY A 432 -7.90 -5.82 8.53
N GLY A 433 -7.94 -7.13 8.77
CA GLY A 433 -7.79 -8.09 7.70
C GLY A 433 -7.95 -9.53 8.16
N ILE A 434 -7.97 -10.46 7.21
CA ILE A 434 -8.08 -11.91 7.42
C ILE A 434 -7.10 -12.60 6.48
N THR A 435 -6.27 -13.48 7.03
CA THR A 435 -5.43 -14.39 6.23
C THR A 435 -5.80 -15.82 6.57
N HIS A 436 -6.38 -16.55 5.61
CA HIS A 436 -6.81 -17.93 5.82
C HIS A 436 -6.93 -18.74 4.54
N MET A 437 -6.28 -19.91 4.50
CA MET A 437 -6.42 -20.93 3.44
C MET A 437 -6.31 -20.35 2.02
N GLY A 438 -5.31 -19.52 1.78
CA GLY A 438 -5.08 -18.85 0.50
C GLY A 438 -5.82 -17.51 0.34
N SER A 439 -6.75 -17.17 1.23
CA SER A 439 -7.38 -15.84 1.27
C SER A 439 -6.51 -14.87 2.05
N ASN A 440 -6.33 -13.65 1.53
CA ASN A 440 -5.73 -12.50 2.19
C ASN A 440 -6.59 -11.28 1.89
N VAL A 441 -7.35 -10.84 2.89
CA VAL A 441 -8.31 -9.74 2.78
C VAL A 441 -7.91 -8.67 3.77
N SER A 442 -7.84 -7.42 3.36
CA SER A 442 -7.62 -6.26 4.21
C SER A 442 -8.70 -5.21 3.97
N TRP A 443 -9.04 -4.45 5.00
CA TRP A 443 -9.99 -3.35 4.91
C TRP A 443 -9.64 -2.24 5.90
N ASP A 444 -10.15 -1.05 5.59
CA ASP A 444 -10.09 0.11 6.47
C ASP A 444 -11.48 0.51 6.91
N ASP A 445 -11.61 0.80 8.20
CA ASP A 445 -12.75 1.44 8.82
C ASP A 445 -12.38 2.90 9.15
N LEU A 446 -13.28 3.83 8.87
CA LEU A 446 -13.11 5.25 9.22
C LEU A 446 -14.19 5.66 10.21
N ILE A 447 -13.75 6.23 11.33
CA ILE A 447 -14.62 6.77 12.37
C ILE A 447 -14.41 8.28 12.43
N ALA A 448 -15.47 9.06 12.28
CA ALA A 448 -15.44 10.51 12.41
C ALA A 448 -15.65 10.92 13.88
N LEU A 449 -14.77 11.78 14.40
CA LEU A 449 -14.97 12.58 15.61
C LEU A 449 -15.40 14.00 15.21
N THR A 450 -16.70 14.26 15.29
CA THR A 450 -17.30 15.58 15.02
C THR A 450 -18.15 15.99 16.21
N ASN A 451 -17.95 17.21 16.73
CA ASN A 451 -18.74 17.76 17.85
C ASN A 451 -18.88 16.77 19.01
N ASP A 452 -17.75 16.30 19.56
CA ASP A 452 -17.70 15.39 20.71
C ASP A 452 -18.31 13.99 20.47
N LYS A 453 -18.67 13.64 19.23
CA LYS A 453 -19.30 12.35 18.88
C LYS A 453 -18.47 11.53 17.91
N LEU A 454 -18.31 10.23 18.20
CA LEU A 454 -17.72 9.22 17.34
C LEU A 454 -18.79 8.57 16.47
N THR A 455 -18.57 8.52 15.16
CA THR A 455 -19.50 7.89 14.21
C THR A 455 -18.73 7.08 13.18
N PRO A 456 -19.00 5.77 12.99
CA PRO A 456 -18.48 5.03 11.85
C PRO A 456 -19.04 5.62 10.55
N VAL A 457 -18.16 5.99 9.63
CA VAL A 457 -18.54 6.71 8.39
C VAL A 457 -18.11 5.99 7.11
N MET A 458 -17.14 5.08 7.20
CA MET A 458 -16.64 4.31 6.05
C MET A 458 -16.25 2.90 6.50
N ASN A 459 -16.52 1.93 5.63
CA ASN A 459 -15.81 0.66 5.59
C ASN A 459 -15.46 0.40 4.12
N ILE A 460 -14.21 0.05 3.85
CA ILE A 460 -13.72 -0.24 2.50
C ILE A 460 -12.70 -1.38 2.51
N VAL A 461 -12.89 -2.37 1.65
CA VAL A 461 -11.94 -3.45 1.40
C VAL A 461 -10.81 -2.90 0.54
N THR A 462 -9.61 -2.83 1.11
CA THR A 462 -8.40 -2.32 0.45
C THR A 462 -7.70 -3.41 -0.35
N ASN A 463 -7.79 -4.65 0.11
CA ASN A 463 -7.27 -5.82 -0.58
C ASN A 463 -8.21 -7.02 -0.37
N ASN A 464 -8.45 -7.81 -1.42
CA ASN A 464 -9.12 -9.10 -1.32
C ASN A 464 -8.51 -10.03 -2.36
N MET A 465 -7.51 -10.80 -1.92
CA MET A 465 -6.80 -11.76 -2.76
C MET A 465 -7.13 -13.19 -2.30
N TYR A 466 -7.41 -14.07 -3.25
CA TYR A 466 -7.54 -15.50 -2.99
C TYR A 466 -6.64 -16.29 -3.93
N GLU A 467 -5.69 -17.01 -3.36
CA GLU A 467 -4.80 -17.94 -4.03
C GLU A 467 -5.30 -19.37 -3.82
N GLY A 468 -5.73 -20.00 -4.91
CA GLY A 468 -6.04 -21.43 -4.93
C GLY A 468 -4.81 -22.26 -5.32
N GLY A 469 -4.94 -23.59 -5.31
CA GLY A 469 -3.86 -24.50 -5.71
C GLY A 469 -3.34 -24.32 -7.15
N ASN A 470 -4.04 -23.56 -7.99
CA ASN A 470 -3.68 -23.23 -9.37
C ASN A 470 -3.32 -21.74 -9.57
N GLY A 471 -3.07 -20.99 -8.50
CA GLY A 471 -2.73 -19.55 -8.52
C GLY A 471 -3.87 -18.62 -8.08
N VAL A 472 -3.72 -17.31 -8.33
CA VAL A 472 -4.69 -16.28 -7.94
C VAL A 472 -6.03 -16.49 -8.65
N GLN A 473 -7.10 -16.69 -7.87
CA GLN A 473 -8.47 -16.95 -8.32
C GLN A 473 -9.44 -15.80 -8.06
N LYS A 474 -9.10 -14.88 -7.15
CA LYS A 474 -9.82 -13.62 -6.91
C LYS A 474 -8.79 -12.57 -6.55
N CYS A 475 -8.93 -11.38 -7.11
CA CYS A 475 -8.21 -10.25 -6.59
C CYS A 475 -8.98 -8.93 -6.76
N ASN A 476 -8.96 -8.12 -5.71
CA ASN A 476 -9.47 -6.75 -5.69
C ASN A 476 -8.50 -5.89 -4.88
N LEU A 477 -7.98 -4.82 -5.47
CA LEU A 477 -7.08 -3.87 -4.83
C LEU A 477 -7.69 -2.48 -4.94
N ASN A 478 -7.93 -1.82 -3.81
CA ASN A 478 -8.52 -0.48 -3.76
C ASN A 478 -7.64 0.44 -2.92
N LYS A 479 -7.16 1.51 -3.56
CA LYS A 479 -6.56 2.64 -2.85
C LYS A 479 -7.64 3.68 -2.59
N TRP A 480 -7.50 4.44 -1.51
CA TRP A 480 -8.42 5.53 -1.23
C TRP A 480 -7.71 6.73 -0.59
N MET A 481 -8.33 7.90 -0.74
CA MET A 481 -7.92 9.14 -0.09
C MET A 481 -9.13 10.03 0.15
N LEU A 482 -9.00 10.98 1.08
CA LEU A 482 -9.96 12.07 1.23
C LEU A 482 -9.50 13.28 0.43
N GLN A 483 -10.45 13.95 -0.20
CA GLN A 483 -10.17 15.09 -1.05
C GLN A 483 -11.22 16.18 -0.88
N HIS A 484 -10.76 17.39 -0.56
CA HIS A 484 -11.64 18.54 -0.47
C HIS A 484 -12.19 18.94 -1.83
N ASN A 485 -13.50 19.16 -1.92
CA ASN A 485 -14.17 19.56 -3.17
C ASN A 485 -14.45 21.07 -3.26
N GLY A 486 -14.20 21.83 -2.19
CA GLY A 486 -14.39 23.28 -2.14
C GLY A 486 -15.84 23.73 -1.96
N GLU A 487 -16.81 22.80 -1.92
CA GLU A 487 -18.24 23.11 -1.81
C GLU A 487 -18.81 22.80 -0.43
N GLN A 488 -18.34 21.70 0.20
CA GLN A 488 -18.88 21.23 1.47
C GLN A 488 -17.79 21.15 2.54
N GLU A 489 -18.19 21.12 3.82
CA GLU A 489 -17.27 21.16 4.95
C GLU A 489 -16.35 19.93 5.02
N ASN A 490 -16.92 18.74 4.87
CA ASN A 490 -16.19 17.48 4.94
C ASN A 490 -15.72 17.03 3.56
N ASP A 491 -14.54 16.43 3.50
CA ASP A 491 -13.92 15.99 2.26
C ASP A 491 -14.70 14.84 1.59
N ASP A 492 -14.57 14.72 0.26
CA ASP A 492 -15.09 13.58 -0.48
C ASP A 492 -14.15 12.38 -0.35
N LEU A 493 -14.70 11.17 -0.33
CA LEU A 493 -13.92 9.94 -0.43
C LEU A 493 -13.63 9.65 -1.91
N VAL A 494 -12.35 9.50 -2.25
CA VAL A 494 -11.91 9.08 -3.58
C VAL A 494 -11.38 7.65 -3.48
N ILE A 495 -11.95 6.74 -4.26
CA ILE A 495 -11.56 5.33 -4.37
C ILE A 495 -10.96 5.11 -5.75
N VAL A 496 -9.78 4.50 -5.79
CA VAL A 496 -9.06 4.12 -7.00
C VAL A 496 -8.89 2.60 -6.99
N PRO A 497 -9.81 1.85 -7.63
CA PRO A 497 -9.57 0.44 -7.90
C PRO A 497 -8.39 0.28 -8.86
N SER A 498 -7.56 -0.71 -8.57
CA SER A 498 -6.36 -1.04 -9.31
C SER A 498 -6.40 -2.49 -9.78
N SER A 499 -5.69 -2.76 -10.87
CA SER A 499 -5.29 -4.12 -11.24
C SER A 499 -4.56 -4.77 -10.06
N CYS A 500 -4.67 -6.08 -9.95
CA CYS A 500 -3.84 -6.89 -9.06
C CYS A 500 -2.65 -7.54 -9.76
N ILE A 501 -2.41 -7.15 -11.01
CA ILE A 501 -1.38 -7.72 -11.86
C ILE A 501 -0.27 -6.68 -11.97
N GLY A 502 0.98 -7.12 -11.83
CA GLY A 502 2.17 -6.33 -12.11
C GLY A 502 2.18 -4.97 -11.44
N SER A 503 2.02 -3.91 -12.24
CA SER A 503 2.18 -2.52 -11.83
C SER A 503 0.99 -1.92 -11.07
N ASN A 504 -0.02 -2.72 -10.75
CA ASN A 504 -1.26 -2.28 -10.08
C ASN A 504 -1.96 -1.11 -10.81
N VAL A 505 -2.02 -1.19 -12.15
CA VAL A 505 -2.61 -0.18 -13.04
C VAL A 505 -3.95 0.34 -12.49
N PRO A 506 -4.09 1.65 -12.24
CA PRO A 506 -5.37 2.24 -11.84
C PRO A 506 -6.44 2.06 -12.92
N LEU A 507 -7.57 1.48 -12.53
CA LEU A 507 -8.64 1.08 -13.43
C LEU A 507 -9.73 2.13 -13.54
N ASP A 508 -10.06 2.77 -12.43
CA ASP A 508 -11.10 3.79 -12.35
C ASP A 508 -10.83 4.77 -11.19
N ARG A 509 -11.60 5.87 -11.15
CA ARG A 509 -11.59 6.85 -10.06
C ARG A 509 -13.02 7.16 -9.66
N VAL A 510 -13.43 6.63 -8.51
CA VAL A 510 -14.78 6.80 -7.97
C VAL A 510 -14.77 7.84 -6.87
N THR A 511 -15.60 8.88 -6.98
CA THR A 511 -15.78 9.89 -5.93
C THR A 511 -17.11 9.65 -5.21
N VAL A 512 -17.04 9.47 -3.89
CA VAL A 512 -18.17 9.22 -3.00
C VAL A 512 -18.31 10.43 -2.06
N PRO A 513 -19.32 11.29 -2.25
CA PRO A 513 -19.44 12.49 -1.43
C PRO A 513 -19.87 12.18 0.00
N TYR A 514 -19.39 12.99 0.96
CA TYR A 514 -19.83 12.89 2.33
C TYR A 514 -21.26 13.43 2.48
N LYS A 515 -22.23 12.54 2.69
CA LYS A 515 -23.65 12.92 2.78
C LYS A 515 -24.36 12.18 3.89
N ASN A 516 -25.26 12.87 4.59
CA ASN A 516 -26.05 12.30 5.68
C ASN A 516 -25.19 11.65 6.78
N GLY A 517 -24.04 12.26 7.09
CA GLY A 517 -23.15 11.81 8.16
C GLY A 517 -22.30 10.59 7.82
N ARG A 518 -22.20 10.16 6.56
CA ARG A 518 -21.37 9.00 6.16
C ARG A 518 -20.94 9.04 4.69
N TYR A 519 -20.04 8.13 4.32
CA TYR A 519 -19.78 7.77 2.93
C TYR A 519 -20.64 6.57 2.54
N ASN A 520 -21.41 6.70 1.46
CA ASN A 520 -22.16 5.59 0.87
C ASN A 520 -21.25 4.82 -0.10
N VAL A 521 -20.29 4.08 0.46
CA VAL A 521 -19.33 3.30 -0.31
C VAL A 521 -20.07 2.24 -1.15
N PRO A 522 -19.83 2.16 -2.48
CA PRO A 522 -20.43 1.13 -3.31
C PRO A 522 -20.13 -0.28 -2.81
N ALA A 523 -21.13 -1.17 -2.87
CA ALA A 523 -21.02 -2.54 -2.36
C ALA A 523 -19.83 -3.34 -2.92
N ALA A 524 -19.42 -3.06 -4.17
CA ALA A 524 -18.26 -3.69 -4.80
C ALA A 524 -16.93 -3.43 -4.05
N PHE A 525 -16.84 -2.36 -3.26
CA PHE A 525 -15.68 -2.01 -2.45
C PHE A 525 -15.84 -2.44 -0.98
N GLN A 526 -16.92 -3.13 -0.62
CA GLN A 526 -17.17 -3.62 0.74
C GLN A 526 -17.15 -5.15 0.82
N ASP A 527 -17.05 -5.83 -0.32
CA ASP A 527 -17.07 -7.29 -0.40
C ASP A 527 -15.75 -7.89 0.14
N LYS A 528 -15.83 -8.42 1.37
CA LYS A 528 -14.74 -9.17 1.99
C LYS A 528 -14.55 -10.56 1.35
N GLY A 529 -15.52 -11.05 0.57
CA GLY A 529 -15.40 -12.30 -0.19
C GLY A 529 -15.35 -13.56 0.67
N ILE A 530 -15.83 -13.48 1.91
CA ILE A 530 -15.88 -14.57 2.90
C ILE A 530 -17.32 -15.01 3.09
#